data_AF-A0A084SSS2-F1
#
_entry.id   AF-A0A084SSS2-F1
#
_cell.length_a   1.000
_cell.length_b   1.000
_cell.length_c   1.000
_cell.angle_alpha   90.00
_cell.angle_beta   90.00
_cell.angle_gamma   90.00
#
_symmetry.space_group_name_H-M   'P 1'
#
loop_
_entity.id
_entity.type
_entity.pdbx_description
1 polymer ?
#
loop_
_entity_poly.entity_id
_entity_poly.type
_entity_poly.pdbx_seq_one_letter_code
_entity_poly.pdbx_strand_id
1 'polypeptide(L)'
;MLRDVYITSLGTFLPGKPIGNDEMEEYLGRIQGKPSRARARVLKQNGIQTRHYAIDTQQRSLFRNSEMAALAVRDAVTRRQRPLEQVDFLAAATTQGDLCVPGFGSMVHGELQNPTCEIASLHGVCASGVMALRSAMLQVKAEERQLAIACASEFPSRLFKASRFTAQLGEDGELPFDTEFLRWMLSDGAGAAVLEPAPRSEGLSLKLEWIELRSHAHQYDVCMYAGANTSQGELGPSWLDFPSFEEASREGAINLKQDIRLLDNMVKIGVDGYFDLLERGRLTPDFDHFVCHYSSHFFREHIRKLLDQAGASIPEEKWFTNLYTKGNVGCASIYVLLEELFHSGKLRPGQRIFCMVPESGRFIASYMLLTVVGQEAPVRPALPPVTPAGPPALQVDTADPLQASLVRQLTRVWIDFEARLHQVPVVARLERGQLTVEDYRLLLLNLRQQVAEGARWIARAASHIELSAFSLRSLFITHAREEHRDFQMLERDYVSVGGKLEDIQNGQKNVGSEALSAWMFQRASQPNPFDLMGAMFIIEGLGSRLARGWGERIRDQLGLADSQVSFLLYHGSNDESHLDKLETAVQSGLLTEALVERVVKTAKVTARLYLLQLEELGNV
;
A
#
# COMPACT_ATOMS: atom_id res chain seq x y z
N MET A 1 2.13 37.77 6.07
CA MET A 1 1.38 36.92 7.03
C MET A 1 1.78 35.49 6.72
N LEU A 2 2.15 34.68 7.71
CA LEU A 2 2.48 33.27 7.43
C LEU A 2 1.21 32.51 7.04
N ARG A 3 1.29 31.61 6.06
CA ARG A 3 0.14 30.82 5.60
C ARG A 3 -0.27 29.76 6.64
N ASP A 4 -1.55 29.42 6.62
CA ASP A 4 -2.03 28.18 7.24
C ASP A 4 -1.55 26.98 6.41
N VAL A 5 -1.41 25.83 7.08
CA VAL A 5 -0.98 24.58 6.46
C VAL A 5 -1.94 23.48 6.85
N TYR A 6 -2.28 22.62 5.89
CA TYR A 6 -3.27 21.57 6.06
C TYR A 6 -2.67 20.23 5.65
N ILE A 7 -2.83 19.22 6.51
CA ILE A 7 -2.71 17.83 6.08
C ILE A 7 -4.01 17.50 5.33
N THR A 8 -3.90 17.36 4.01
CA THR A 8 -5.05 17.10 3.14
C THR A 8 -5.21 15.62 2.83
N SER A 9 -4.16 14.82 3.01
CA SER A 9 -4.22 13.38 2.86
C SER A 9 -3.15 12.70 3.71
N LEU A 10 -3.47 11.48 4.13
CA LEU A 10 -2.58 10.58 4.86
C LEU A 10 -2.57 9.24 4.15
N GLY A 11 -1.41 8.61 4.10
CA GLY A 11 -1.23 7.28 3.52
C GLY A 11 -0.33 6.42 4.37
N THR A 12 -0.51 5.11 4.26
CA THR A 12 0.23 4.12 5.05
C THR A 12 0.65 2.94 4.20
N PHE A 13 1.73 2.28 4.61
CA PHE A 13 2.13 0.99 4.08
C PHE A 13 2.58 0.09 5.22
N LEU A 14 1.87 -1.04 5.38
CA LEU A 14 2.19 -2.06 6.37
C LEU A 14 2.50 -3.37 5.62
N PRO A 15 3.73 -3.90 5.72
CA PRO A 15 4.14 -5.04 4.91
C PRO A 15 3.41 -6.32 5.30
N GLY A 16 2.96 -7.08 4.31
CA GLY A 16 2.34 -8.39 4.50
C GLY A 16 1.03 -8.36 5.31
N LYS A 17 0.57 -9.54 5.74
CA LYS A 17 -0.58 -9.68 6.62
C LYS A 17 -0.19 -9.35 8.07
N PRO A 18 -1.13 -8.92 8.93
CA PRO A 18 -0.87 -8.81 10.36
C PRO A 18 -0.40 -10.15 10.93
N ILE A 19 0.70 -10.11 11.69
CA ILE A 19 1.37 -11.26 12.29
C ILE A 19 1.02 -11.33 13.77
N GLY A 20 0.50 -12.46 14.23
CA GLY A 20 0.15 -12.67 15.64
C GLY A 20 1.35 -12.88 16.55
N ASN A 21 1.12 -12.76 17.86
CA ASN A 21 2.12 -13.01 18.91
C ASN A 21 2.77 -14.42 18.82
N ASP A 22 2.01 -15.42 18.41
CA ASP A 22 2.49 -16.81 18.35
C ASP A 22 3.39 -17.06 17.12
N GLU A 23 3.20 -16.29 16.05
CA GLU A 23 3.91 -16.45 14.77
C GLU A 23 5.16 -15.56 14.68
N MET A 24 5.24 -14.46 15.43
CA MET A 24 6.27 -13.43 15.23
C MET A 24 7.72 -13.94 15.32
N GLU A 25 7.98 -14.95 16.16
CA GLU A 25 9.32 -15.52 16.34
C GLU A 25 9.73 -16.42 15.15
N GLU A 26 8.78 -16.89 14.34
CA GLU A 26 9.07 -17.59 13.09
C GLU A 26 9.69 -16.65 12.05
N TYR A 27 9.24 -15.39 12.04
CA TYR A 27 9.81 -14.34 11.18
C TYR A 27 11.17 -13.86 11.68
N LEU A 28 11.24 -13.48 12.97
CA LEU A 28 12.49 -12.99 13.58
C LEU A 28 13.51 -14.10 13.87
N GLY A 29 13.09 -15.35 13.77
CA GLY A 29 13.89 -16.54 14.04
C GLY A 29 14.19 -16.78 15.52
N ARG A 30 14.50 -18.03 15.83
CA ARG A 30 15.01 -18.48 17.13
C ARG A 30 16.53 -18.38 17.17
N ILE A 31 17.08 -17.65 18.14
CA ILE A 31 18.53 -17.53 18.31
C ILE A 31 19.07 -18.88 18.77
N GLN A 32 20.06 -19.43 18.06
CA GLN A 32 20.59 -20.79 18.31
C GLN A 32 19.50 -21.88 18.38
N GLY A 33 18.38 -21.72 17.65
CA GLY A 33 17.26 -22.66 17.66
C GLY A 33 16.41 -22.67 18.96
N LYS A 34 16.74 -21.84 19.95
CA LYS A 34 16.06 -21.79 21.26
C LYS A 34 14.95 -20.72 21.25
N PRO A 35 13.77 -21.00 21.83
CA PRO A 35 12.73 -19.98 22.02
C PRO A 35 13.18 -18.92 23.03
N SER A 36 12.76 -17.67 22.82
CA SER A 36 13.06 -16.56 23.73
C SER A 36 12.38 -16.72 25.09
N ARG A 37 13.16 -16.47 26.16
CA ARG A 37 12.64 -16.40 27.54
C ARG A 37 12.02 -15.04 27.87
N ALA A 38 12.40 -13.99 27.14
CA ALA A 38 11.92 -12.62 27.34
C ALA A 38 10.58 -12.33 26.66
N ARG A 39 10.32 -12.94 25.49
CA ARG A 39 9.18 -12.63 24.61
C ARG A 39 7.84 -12.53 25.35
N ALA A 40 7.46 -13.58 26.08
CA ALA A 40 6.15 -13.64 26.75
C ALA A 40 5.95 -12.51 27.77
N ARG A 41 7.00 -12.16 28.52
CA ARG A 41 6.97 -11.06 29.49
C ARG A 41 6.83 -9.71 28.80
N VAL A 42 7.62 -9.47 27.75
CA VAL A 42 7.61 -8.19 27.01
C VAL A 42 6.26 -7.98 26.32
N LEU A 43 5.72 -9.00 25.64
CA LEU A 43 4.39 -8.92 24.99
C LEU A 43 3.26 -8.67 25.99
N LYS A 44 3.31 -9.29 27.18
CA LYS A 44 2.32 -9.04 28.23
C LYS A 44 2.34 -7.59 28.71
N GLN A 45 3.52 -6.97 28.77
CA GLN A 45 3.67 -5.57 29.21
C GLN A 45 3.30 -4.57 28.12
N ASN A 46 3.68 -4.84 26.86
CA ASN A 46 3.44 -3.92 25.76
C ASN A 46 2.01 -3.98 25.20
N GLY A 47 1.30 -5.09 25.40
CA GLY A 47 -0.09 -5.28 24.99
C GLY A 47 -0.30 -5.43 23.48
N ILE A 48 0.76 -5.47 22.68
CA ILE A 48 0.67 -5.59 21.22
C ILE A 48 0.18 -7.01 20.87
N GLN A 49 -0.84 -7.09 20.01
CA GLN A 49 -1.49 -8.35 19.60
C GLN A 49 -1.05 -8.77 18.21
N THR A 50 -0.96 -7.81 17.28
CA THR A 50 -0.48 -8.03 15.92
C THR A 50 0.54 -6.97 15.49
N ARG A 51 1.36 -7.27 14.50
CA ARG A 51 2.33 -6.35 13.87
C ARG A 51 2.60 -6.74 12.42
N HIS A 52 3.48 -6.00 11.76
CA HIS A 52 3.92 -6.26 10.40
C HIS A 52 5.44 -6.38 10.32
N TYR A 53 5.91 -7.25 9.43
CA TYR A 53 7.33 -7.39 9.10
C TYR A 53 7.52 -7.44 7.58
N ALA A 54 8.52 -6.72 7.09
CA ALA A 54 8.95 -6.72 5.69
C ALA A 54 9.99 -7.83 5.41
N ILE A 55 10.05 -8.86 6.24
CA ILE A 55 10.81 -10.10 6.00
C ILE A 55 9.86 -11.30 5.92
N ASP A 56 10.30 -12.38 5.28
CA ASP A 56 9.62 -13.67 5.36
C ASP A 56 10.12 -14.53 6.54
N THR A 57 9.54 -15.72 6.72
CA THR A 57 9.95 -16.70 7.75
C THR A 57 11.33 -17.33 7.51
N GLN A 58 11.94 -17.06 6.35
CA GLN A 58 13.34 -17.41 6.05
C GLN A 58 14.26 -16.22 6.32
N GLN A 59 13.74 -15.15 6.94
CA GLN A 59 14.42 -13.91 7.27
C GLN A 59 14.96 -13.14 6.05
N ARG A 60 14.43 -13.39 4.85
CA ARG A 60 14.78 -12.65 3.64
C ARG A 60 13.99 -11.36 3.62
N SER A 61 14.66 -10.24 3.32
CA SER A 61 13.98 -8.95 3.19
C SER A 61 13.15 -8.94 1.89
N LEU A 62 11.88 -8.57 2.02
CA LEU A 62 10.92 -8.50 0.91
C LEU A 62 10.83 -7.09 0.30
N PHE A 63 11.26 -6.08 1.05
CA PHE A 63 11.22 -4.68 0.66
C PHE A 63 12.54 -3.98 0.95
N ARG A 64 12.72 -2.77 0.41
CA ARG A 64 13.62 -1.75 0.97
C ARG A 64 12.87 -0.84 1.95
N ASN A 65 13.58 -0.19 2.86
CA ASN A 65 12.96 0.80 3.73
C ASN A 65 12.50 2.03 2.92
N SER A 66 13.31 2.45 1.93
CA SER A 66 12.95 3.53 0.99
C SER A 66 11.71 3.20 0.17
N GLU A 67 11.56 1.94 -0.24
CA GLU A 67 10.41 1.45 -1.00
C GLU A 67 9.12 1.50 -0.16
N MET A 68 9.17 1.08 1.11
CA MET A 68 8.01 1.19 2.01
C MET A 68 7.57 2.65 2.20
N ALA A 69 8.52 3.57 2.39
CA ALA A 69 8.22 5.00 2.44
C ALA A 69 7.56 5.50 1.15
N ALA A 70 8.12 5.13 -0.01
CA ALA A 70 7.57 5.52 -1.31
C ALA A 70 6.14 4.97 -1.52
N LEU A 71 5.86 3.74 -1.09
CA LEU A 71 4.51 3.16 -1.13
C LEU A 71 3.51 3.93 -0.26
N ALA A 72 3.91 4.36 0.95
CA ALA A 72 3.08 5.19 1.80
C ALA A 72 2.83 6.59 1.19
N VAL A 73 3.84 7.19 0.54
CA VAL A 73 3.69 8.46 -0.19
C VAL A 73 2.74 8.30 -1.38
N ARG A 74 2.90 7.22 -2.17
CA ARG A 74 2.00 6.90 -3.28
C ARG A 74 0.57 6.73 -2.80
N ASP A 75 0.34 6.04 -1.68
CA ASP A 75 -0.98 5.90 -1.08
C ASP A 75 -1.58 7.28 -0.69
N ALA A 76 -0.80 8.13 -0.01
CA ALA A 76 -1.25 9.46 0.41
C ALA A 76 -1.61 10.37 -0.78
N VAL A 77 -0.73 10.42 -1.79
CA VAL A 77 -0.89 11.27 -2.99
C VAL A 77 -2.04 10.75 -3.88
N THR A 78 -2.17 9.43 -4.03
CA THR A 78 -3.28 8.82 -4.78
C THR A 78 -4.63 9.12 -4.12
N ARG A 79 -4.75 8.97 -2.80
CA ARG A 79 -5.97 9.35 -2.05
C ARG A 79 -6.28 10.84 -2.17
N ARG A 80 -5.24 11.67 -2.28
CA ARG A 80 -5.39 13.10 -2.49
C ARG A 80 -5.81 13.46 -3.92
N GLN A 81 -5.71 12.52 -4.85
CA GLN A 81 -5.93 12.73 -6.29
C GLN A 81 -5.01 13.82 -6.84
N ARG A 82 -3.73 13.77 -6.45
CA ARG A 82 -2.68 14.65 -6.98
C ARG A 82 -1.69 13.81 -7.79
N PRO A 83 -1.17 14.35 -8.91
CA PRO A 83 -0.05 13.72 -9.61
C PRO A 83 1.23 13.86 -8.78
N LEU A 84 2.10 12.84 -8.80
CA LEU A 84 3.37 12.87 -8.06
C LEU A 84 4.31 13.96 -8.58
N GLU A 85 4.13 14.37 -9.83
CA GLU A 85 4.85 15.44 -10.52
C GLU A 85 4.67 16.81 -9.87
N GLN A 86 3.61 16.99 -9.05
CA GLN A 86 3.38 18.23 -8.31
C GLN A 86 4.12 18.29 -6.97
N VAL A 87 4.76 17.20 -6.53
CA VAL A 87 5.54 17.20 -5.28
C VAL A 87 6.78 18.07 -5.46
N ASP A 88 6.82 19.20 -4.77
CA ASP A 88 7.93 20.16 -4.83
C ASP A 88 8.88 20.07 -3.62
N PHE A 89 8.48 19.40 -2.55
CA PHE A 89 9.32 19.08 -1.39
C PHE A 89 9.02 17.72 -0.75
N LEU A 90 10.06 16.96 -0.42
CA LEU A 90 9.98 15.66 0.27
C LEU A 90 10.86 15.65 1.53
N ALA A 91 10.25 15.66 2.71
CA ALA A 91 10.92 15.36 3.96
C ALA A 91 10.69 13.89 4.36
N ALA A 92 11.77 13.11 4.44
CA ALA A 92 11.72 11.71 4.81
C ALA A 92 12.48 11.42 6.11
N ALA A 93 11.88 10.63 7.00
CA ALA A 93 12.45 10.21 8.26
C ALA A 93 12.59 8.69 8.41
N THR A 94 13.60 8.25 9.15
CA THR A 94 13.78 6.86 9.57
C THR A 94 14.74 6.77 10.75
N THR A 95 14.56 5.77 11.62
CA THR A 95 15.60 5.37 12.58
C THR A 95 16.84 4.82 11.86
N GLN A 96 16.65 3.97 10.85
CA GLN A 96 17.76 3.45 10.06
C GLN A 96 17.34 3.19 8.61
N GLY A 97 17.99 3.90 7.69
CA GLY A 97 17.79 3.72 6.25
C GLY A 97 18.44 2.44 5.71
N ASP A 98 18.24 2.16 4.42
CA ASP A 98 18.90 1.03 3.75
C ASP A 98 20.42 1.21 3.62
N LEU A 99 20.89 2.47 3.61
CA LEU A 99 22.28 2.87 3.47
C LEU A 99 22.69 3.84 4.59
N CYS A 100 23.97 3.89 4.91
CA CYS A 100 24.53 4.92 5.78
C CYS A 100 24.60 6.29 5.07
N VAL A 101 24.92 6.27 3.77
CA VAL A 101 24.93 7.42 2.85
C VAL A 101 24.49 6.94 1.45
N PRO A 102 23.75 7.74 0.66
CA PRO A 102 23.25 9.10 0.93
C PRO A 102 22.08 9.11 1.92
N GLY A 103 21.55 10.31 2.20
CA GLY A 103 20.40 10.48 3.09
C GLY A 103 19.14 9.76 2.61
N PHE A 104 18.32 9.31 3.57
CA PHE A 104 17.11 8.51 3.31
C PHE A 104 16.14 9.16 2.31
N GLY A 105 15.93 10.47 2.37
CA GLY A 105 15.05 11.19 1.44
C GLY A 105 15.47 11.09 -0.02
N SER A 106 16.77 11.01 -0.31
CA SER A 106 17.26 10.78 -1.68
C SER A 106 16.91 9.38 -2.17
N MET A 107 16.98 8.38 -1.28
CA MET A 107 16.58 7.02 -1.61
C MET A 107 15.07 6.93 -1.85
N VAL A 108 14.25 7.59 -1.02
CA VAL A 108 12.78 7.63 -1.22
C VAL A 108 12.43 8.34 -2.54
N HIS A 109 13.06 9.47 -2.86
CA HIS A 109 12.85 10.15 -4.14
C HIS A 109 13.23 9.25 -5.32
N GLY A 110 14.33 8.51 -5.21
CA GLY A 110 14.74 7.49 -6.17
C GLY A 110 13.71 6.36 -6.37
N GLU A 111 12.96 5.97 -5.34
CA GLU A 111 11.88 4.97 -5.48
C GLU A 111 10.56 5.60 -6.01
N LEU A 112 10.34 6.90 -5.77
CA LEU A 112 9.15 7.63 -6.25
C LEU A 112 9.22 7.93 -7.75
N GLN A 113 10.42 8.20 -8.29
CA GLN A 113 10.64 8.53 -9.70
C GLN A 113 9.83 9.74 -10.20
N ASN A 114 9.40 10.63 -9.29
CA ASN A 114 8.85 11.93 -9.67
C ASN A 114 9.98 12.88 -10.12
N PRO A 115 9.66 13.96 -10.87
CA PRO A 115 10.64 14.96 -11.30
C PRO A 115 11.42 15.59 -10.13
N THR A 116 12.38 16.44 -10.47
CA THR A 116 13.21 17.16 -9.51
C THR A 116 12.36 17.86 -8.45
N CYS A 117 12.63 17.56 -7.19
CA CYS A 117 12.05 18.22 -6.03
C CYS A 117 13.14 18.47 -4.98
N GLU A 118 12.87 19.38 -4.04
CA GLU A 118 13.76 19.55 -2.88
C GLU A 118 13.55 18.40 -1.88
N ILE A 119 14.64 17.90 -1.28
CA ILE A 119 14.59 16.79 -0.34
C ILE A 119 15.20 17.15 1.02
N ALA A 120 14.66 16.57 2.09
CA ALA A 120 15.23 16.60 3.43
C ALA A 120 15.25 15.18 4.02
N SER A 121 16.40 14.79 4.60
CA SER A 121 16.54 13.51 5.32
C SER A 121 16.67 13.79 6.81
N LEU A 122 15.71 13.30 7.59
CA LEU A 122 15.65 13.47 9.04
C LEU A 122 16.00 12.13 9.69
N HIS A 123 16.92 12.16 10.65
CA HIS A 123 17.42 10.98 11.34
C HIS A 123 17.27 11.15 12.85
N GLY A 124 16.93 10.07 13.55
CA GLY A 124 16.62 10.06 14.97
C GLY A 124 15.95 8.73 15.32
N VAL A 125 15.00 8.72 16.25
CA VAL A 125 14.14 7.55 16.49
C VAL A 125 12.68 8.00 16.26
N CYS A 126 11.76 7.81 17.20
CA CYS A 126 10.34 8.06 17.01
C CYS A 126 9.97 9.52 16.65
N ALA A 127 10.65 10.51 17.23
CA ALA A 127 10.34 11.93 17.00
C ALA A 127 10.83 12.42 15.62
N SER A 128 11.76 11.71 14.97
CA SER A 128 12.23 12.07 13.62
C SER A 128 11.09 12.17 12.59
N GLY A 129 10.03 11.37 12.74
CA GLY A 129 8.83 11.47 11.92
C GLY A 129 8.09 12.80 12.07
N VAL A 130 8.04 13.35 13.30
CA VAL A 130 7.47 14.68 13.58
C VAL A 130 8.41 15.79 13.10
N MET A 131 9.73 15.57 13.14
CA MET A 131 10.70 16.51 12.54
C MET A 131 10.50 16.62 11.03
N ALA A 132 10.25 15.52 10.33
CA ALA A 132 9.92 15.53 8.90
C ALA A 132 8.60 16.29 8.64
N LEU A 133 7.57 16.03 9.44
CA LEU A 133 6.29 16.74 9.35
C LEU A 133 6.47 18.26 9.56
N ARG A 134 7.25 18.65 10.55
CA ARG A 134 7.57 20.06 10.82
C ARG A 134 8.35 20.70 9.68
N SER A 135 9.32 19.98 9.10
CA SER A 135 10.09 20.48 7.95
C SER A 135 9.18 20.79 6.77
N ALA A 136 8.31 19.85 6.39
CA ALA A 136 7.31 20.05 5.33
C ALA A 136 6.32 21.18 5.67
N MET A 137 5.85 21.25 6.91
CA MET A 137 4.95 22.31 7.37
C MET A 137 5.59 23.69 7.20
N LEU A 138 6.86 23.84 7.58
CA LEU A 138 7.56 25.13 7.49
C LEU A 138 7.76 25.60 6.05
N GLN A 139 8.03 24.67 5.11
CA GLN A 139 8.15 25.00 3.69
C GLN A 139 6.85 25.57 3.09
N VAL A 140 5.70 24.96 3.42
CA VAL A 140 4.40 25.47 2.98
C VAL A 140 4.04 26.78 3.69
N LYS A 141 4.30 26.86 5.00
CA LYS A 141 4.01 28.04 5.84
C LYS A 141 4.80 29.28 5.41
N ALA A 142 6.03 29.08 4.95
CA ALA A 142 6.92 30.12 4.44
C ALA A 142 6.64 30.50 2.97
N GLU A 143 5.66 29.85 2.32
CA GLU A 143 5.28 30.04 0.91
C GLU A 143 6.34 29.59 -0.12
N GLU A 144 7.34 28.83 0.30
CA GLU A 144 8.40 28.28 -0.59
C GLU A 144 7.89 27.11 -1.43
N ARG A 145 6.88 26.38 -0.93
CA ARG A 145 6.36 25.14 -1.51
C ARG A 145 4.83 25.08 -1.44
N GLN A 146 4.20 24.52 -2.47
CA GLN A 146 2.74 24.35 -2.55
C GLN A 146 2.27 22.94 -2.18
N LEU A 147 3.08 21.91 -2.46
CA LEU A 147 2.72 20.52 -2.19
C LEU A 147 3.93 19.78 -1.59
N ALA A 148 3.99 19.84 -0.27
CA ALA A 148 5.05 19.19 0.50
C ALA A 148 4.59 17.82 0.99
N ILE A 149 5.50 16.85 0.95
CA ILE A 149 5.31 15.52 1.52
C ILE A 149 6.18 15.38 2.76
N ALA A 150 5.58 14.89 3.84
CA ALA A 150 6.32 14.35 4.97
C ALA A 150 6.07 12.85 5.06
N CYS A 151 7.12 12.04 5.12
CA CYS A 151 7.00 10.61 5.29
C CYS A 151 7.99 10.06 6.31
N ALA A 152 7.65 8.92 6.90
CA ALA A 152 8.48 8.20 7.84
C ALA A 152 8.35 6.70 7.60
N SER A 153 9.45 5.95 7.74
CA SER A 153 9.45 4.50 7.54
C SER A 153 10.44 3.79 8.43
N GLU A 154 10.02 2.63 8.94
CA GLU A 154 10.77 1.79 9.86
C GLU A 154 10.89 0.36 9.34
N PHE A 155 12.11 -0.18 9.43
CA PHE A 155 12.41 -1.57 9.08
C PHE A 155 13.30 -2.29 10.14
N PRO A 156 12.95 -2.23 11.44
CA PRO A 156 13.76 -2.79 12.50
C PRO A 156 13.81 -4.33 12.48
N SER A 157 12.86 -5.05 11.87
CA SER A 157 12.92 -6.52 11.79
C SER A 157 14.20 -7.02 11.07
N ARG A 158 14.76 -6.19 10.18
CA ARG A 158 16.03 -6.46 9.50
C ARG A 158 17.23 -6.48 10.46
N LEU A 159 17.14 -5.75 11.57
CA LEU A 159 18.12 -5.73 12.66
C LEU A 159 17.94 -6.90 13.63
N PHE A 160 16.73 -7.47 13.71
CA PHE A 160 16.36 -8.47 14.72
C PHE A 160 16.46 -9.93 14.28
N LYS A 161 17.02 -10.18 13.09
CA LYS A 161 17.18 -11.53 12.54
C LYS A 161 18.03 -12.39 13.46
N ALA A 162 17.48 -13.53 13.91
CA ALA A 162 18.22 -14.51 14.69
C ALA A 162 19.50 -15.02 14.03
N SER A 163 19.56 -15.09 12.69
CA SER A 163 20.80 -15.41 11.96
C SER A 163 21.95 -14.46 12.32
N ARG A 164 21.68 -13.16 12.49
CA ARG A 164 22.67 -12.16 12.91
C ARG A 164 23.18 -12.43 14.32
N PHE A 165 22.27 -12.59 15.28
CA PHE A 165 22.65 -12.82 16.67
C PHE A 165 23.33 -14.19 16.87
N THR A 166 22.91 -15.22 16.14
CA THR A 166 23.54 -16.55 16.19
C THR A 166 24.97 -16.49 15.67
N ALA A 167 25.21 -15.77 14.55
CA ALA A 167 26.56 -15.57 14.04
C ALA A 167 27.43 -14.74 14.99
N GLN A 168 26.84 -13.81 15.75
CA GLN A 168 27.54 -12.98 16.71
C GLN A 168 27.94 -13.72 18.00
N LEU A 169 27.03 -14.50 18.58
CA LEU A 169 27.14 -15.04 19.95
C LEU A 169 27.93 -16.36 20.06
N GLY A 170 28.17 -17.07 18.95
CA GLY A 170 28.74 -18.43 19.00
C GLY A 170 27.75 -19.46 19.56
N GLU A 171 28.22 -20.64 20.00
CA GLU A 171 27.36 -21.75 20.46
C GLU A 171 26.73 -21.51 21.85
N ASP A 172 27.45 -20.83 22.75
CA ASP A 172 27.07 -20.67 24.17
C ASP A 172 26.71 -19.22 24.57
N GLY A 173 26.82 -18.25 23.66
CA GLY A 173 26.53 -16.86 24.00
C GLY A 173 25.04 -16.58 24.17
N GLU A 174 24.69 -15.73 25.15
CA GLU A 174 23.32 -15.25 25.38
C GLU A 174 23.18 -13.80 24.94
N LEU A 175 22.04 -13.46 24.31
CA LEU A 175 21.76 -12.08 23.91
C LEU A 175 21.40 -11.24 25.14
N PRO A 176 22.09 -10.11 25.39
CA PRO A 176 21.73 -9.21 26.48
C PRO A 176 20.28 -8.72 26.40
N PHE A 177 19.61 -8.60 27.55
CA PHE A 177 18.18 -8.25 27.59
C PHE A 177 17.87 -6.88 26.99
N ASP A 178 18.76 -5.90 27.16
CA ASP A 178 18.65 -4.55 26.57
C ASP A 178 18.63 -4.56 25.02
N THR A 179 19.21 -5.60 24.42
CA THR A 179 19.21 -5.84 22.98
C THR A 179 18.02 -6.70 22.57
N GLU A 180 17.71 -7.76 23.33
CA GLU A 180 16.59 -8.65 23.04
C GLU A 180 15.23 -7.95 23.19
N PHE A 181 15.10 -7.03 24.15
CA PHE A 181 13.86 -6.32 24.47
C PHE A 181 13.18 -5.72 23.23
N LEU A 182 13.95 -5.01 22.40
CA LEU A 182 13.42 -4.31 21.23
C LEU A 182 12.92 -5.25 20.14
N ARG A 183 13.41 -6.51 20.07
CA ARG A 183 12.95 -7.52 19.12
C ARG A 183 11.45 -7.80 19.26
N TRP A 184 10.92 -7.69 20.47
CA TRP A 184 9.52 -7.96 20.79
C TRP A 184 8.67 -6.70 20.89
N MET A 185 9.28 -5.52 20.68
CA MET A 185 8.64 -4.22 20.74
C MET A 185 8.39 -3.64 19.36
N LEU A 186 9.45 -3.53 18.56
CA LEU A 186 9.43 -2.78 17.30
C LEU A 186 9.01 -3.67 16.12
N SER A 187 8.40 -3.02 15.12
CA SER A 187 7.86 -3.64 13.91
C SER A 187 7.98 -2.70 12.72
N ASP A 188 7.67 -3.20 11.54
CA ASP A 188 7.95 -2.51 10.28
C ASP A 188 6.70 -1.83 9.73
N GLY A 189 6.89 -0.67 9.09
CA GLY A 189 5.82 0.06 8.45
C GLY A 189 6.23 1.49 8.08
N ALA A 190 5.40 2.10 7.24
CA ALA A 190 5.59 3.47 6.76
C ALA A 190 4.30 4.26 6.79
N GLY A 191 4.44 5.58 6.90
CA GLY A 191 3.34 6.52 6.77
C GLY A 191 3.78 7.83 6.12
N ALA A 192 2.83 8.51 5.49
CA ALA A 192 3.06 9.76 4.79
C ALA A 192 1.89 10.73 4.93
N ALA A 193 2.17 12.02 4.85
CA ALA A 193 1.20 13.11 4.87
C ALA A 193 1.44 14.04 3.67
N VAL A 194 0.36 14.47 3.02
CA VAL A 194 0.36 15.53 2.01
C VAL A 194 -0.01 16.85 2.68
N LEU A 195 0.87 17.85 2.55
CA LEU A 195 0.68 19.18 3.13
C LEU A 195 0.48 20.22 2.03
N GLU A 196 -0.59 21.00 2.14
CA GLU A 196 -0.97 22.04 1.19
C GLU A 196 -1.35 23.35 1.94
N PRO A 197 -1.29 24.52 1.26
CA PRO A 197 -1.66 25.81 1.86
C PRO A 197 -3.18 26.04 1.97
N ALA A 198 -3.98 25.09 1.48
CA ALA A 198 -5.44 25.15 1.53
C ALA A 198 -6.01 23.77 1.91
N PRO A 199 -7.14 23.71 2.62
CA PRO A 199 -7.82 22.45 2.88
C PRO A 199 -8.40 21.87 1.59
N ARG A 200 -8.83 20.59 1.65
CA ARG A 200 -9.59 19.99 0.56
C ARG A 200 -10.88 20.75 0.30
N SER A 201 -11.24 20.85 -0.98
CA SER A 201 -12.56 21.35 -1.40
C SER A 201 -13.69 20.40 -0.97
N GLU A 202 -13.41 19.09 -0.93
CA GLU A 202 -14.34 18.05 -0.51
C GLU A 202 -13.70 17.10 0.51
N GLY A 203 -14.44 16.81 1.58
CA GLY A 203 -13.99 16.00 2.71
C GLY A 203 -13.26 16.80 3.78
N LEU A 204 -12.72 16.07 4.76
CA LEU A 204 -11.98 16.66 5.87
C LEU A 204 -10.54 17.01 5.49
N SER A 205 -9.92 17.91 6.26
CA SER A 205 -8.48 18.16 6.30
C SER A 205 -8.08 18.49 7.74
N LEU A 206 -6.81 18.34 8.07
CA LEU A 206 -6.30 18.68 9.41
C LEU A 206 -5.43 19.93 9.29
N LYS A 207 -5.93 21.07 9.78
CA LYS A 207 -5.12 22.28 9.92
C LYS A 207 -4.05 22.05 10.97
N LEU A 208 -2.79 22.32 10.62
CA LEU A 208 -1.64 22.27 11.52
C LEU A 208 -1.53 23.61 12.28
N GLU A 209 -2.01 23.66 13.52
CA GLU A 209 -1.93 24.88 14.35
C GLU A 209 -0.47 25.16 14.73
N TRP A 210 0.19 24.14 15.28
CA TRP A 210 1.60 24.19 15.64
C TRP A 210 2.19 22.80 15.84
N ILE A 211 3.51 22.72 15.69
CA ILE A 211 4.33 21.58 16.09
C ILE A 211 5.44 22.11 17.01
N GLU A 212 5.67 21.45 18.13
CA GLU A 212 6.73 21.75 19.08
C GLU A 212 7.59 20.52 19.36
N LEU A 213 8.91 20.70 19.37
CA LEU A 213 9.91 19.65 19.61
C LEU A 213 10.82 20.14 20.73
N ARG A 214 10.99 19.35 21.78
CA ARG A 214 11.81 19.68 22.94
C ARG A 214 12.83 18.56 23.18
N SER A 215 14.11 18.90 23.12
CA SER A 215 15.19 17.97 23.45
C SER A 215 15.61 18.14 24.90
N HIS A 216 15.70 17.03 25.62
CA HIS A 216 16.21 16.95 26.98
C HIS A 216 17.57 16.24 27.03
N ALA A 217 18.24 16.10 25.88
CA ALA A 217 19.52 15.38 25.77
C ALA A 217 20.66 15.95 26.64
N HIS A 218 20.53 17.21 27.10
CA HIS A 218 21.46 17.86 28.03
C HIS A 218 21.30 17.40 29.49
N GLN A 219 20.17 16.77 29.83
CA GLN A 219 19.84 16.31 31.19
C GLN A 219 19.93 14.79 31.34
N TYR A 220 19.93 14.05 30.23
CA TYR A 220 19.81 12.61 30.23
C TYR A 220 20.80 11.94 29.28
N ASP A 221 21.27 10.78 29.72
CA ASP A 221 22.12 9.90 28.93
C ASP A 221 21.37 9.35 27.71
N VAL A 222 22.13 8.80 26.77
CA VAL A 222 21.55 8.06 25.64
C VAL A 222 20.80 6.84 26.16
N CYS A 223 19.60 6.58 25.64
CA CYS A 223 18.72 5.55 26.17
C CYS A 223 18.38 4.50 25.09
N MET A 224 18.08 4.89 23.85
CA MET A 224 17.99 3.96 22.70
C MET A 224 19.06 4.29 21.66
N TYR A 225 19.86 3.30 21.27
CA TYR A 225 21.04 3.55 20.43
C TYR A 225 21.52 2.31 19.66
N ALA A 226 22.26 2.57 18.58
CA ALA A 226 23.07 1.59 17.85
C ALA A 226 24.36 2.29 17.40
N GLY A 227 25.43 1.52 17.19
CA GLY A 227 26.73 2.03 16.74
C GLY A 227 27.75 2.26 17.85
N ALA A 228 27.43 1.93 19.10
CA ALA A 228 28.36 1.93 20.23
C ALA A 228 27.83 1.02 21.36
N ASN A 229 28.66 0.75 22.35
CA ASN A 229 28.25 0.21 23.65
C ASN A 229 28.25 1.33 24.69
N THR A 230 27.47 1.18 25.76
CA THR A 230 27.49 2.12 26.89
C THR A 230 27.93 1.44 28.17
N SER A 231 28.68 2.14 29.00
CA SER A 231 29.01 1.72 30.37
C SER A 231 28.72 2.89 31.32
N GLN A 232 27.88 2.67 32.33
CA GLN A 232 27.50 3.70 33.31
C GLN A 232 27.00 5.03 32.70
N GLY A 233 26.31 4.98 31.56
CA GLY A 233 25.78 6.18 30.87
C GLY A 233 26.75 6.81 29.86
N GLU A 234 28.03 6.43 29.89
CA GLU A 234 29.04 6.90 28.94
C GLU A 234 29.04 6.05 27.66
N LEU A 235 29.14 6.71 26.51
CA LEU A 235 29.32 6.07 25.21
C LEU A 235 30.78 5.58 25.08
N GLY A 236 30.94 4.29 24.80
CA GLY A 236 32.21 3.70 24.43
C GLY A 236 32.61 4.02 22.98
N PRO A 237 33.62 3.30 22.43
CA PRO A 237 34.05 3.50 21.05
C PRO A 237 32.89 3.30 20.06
N SER A 238 32.88 4.14 19.02
CA SER A 238 32.00 3.95 17.88
C SER A 238 32.32 2.62 17.20
N TRP A 239 31.34 1.99 16.56
CA TRP A 239 31.55 0.79 15.73
C TRP A 239 32.60 1.00 14.62
N LEU A 240 32.87 2.26 14.25
CA LEU A 240 33.92 2.65 13.31
C LEU A 240 35.32 2.77 13.93
N ASP A 241 35.42 2.84 15.25
CA ASP A 241 36.70 2.91 15.97
C ASP A 241 37.31 1.51 16.21
N PHE A 242 36.52 0.45 15.99
CA PHE A 242 37.02 -0.93 16.06
C PHE A 242 37.92 -1.23 14.84
N PRO A 243 38.98 -2.04 15.02
CA PRO A 243 39.87 -2.44 13.92
C PRO A 243 39.18 -3.14 12.75
N SER A 244 38.01 -3.75 12.98
CA SER A 244 37.21 -4.44 11.95
C SER A 244 35.71 -4.41 12.27
N PHE A 245 34.87 -4.56 11.23
CA PHE A 245 33.42 -4.66 11.41
C PHE A 245 33.01 -5.95 12.13
N GLU A 246 33.76 -7.03 11.95
CA GLU A 246 33.57 -8.29 12.64
C GLU A 246 33.79 -8.13 14.15
N GLU A 247 34.78 -7.34 14.55
CA GLU A 247 35.06 -7.04 15.95
C GLU A 247 33.97 -6.13 16.56
N ALA A 248 33.58 -5.06 15.85
CA ALA A 248 32.44 -4.23 16.25
C ALA A 248 31.15 -5.05 16.39
N SER A 249 30.94 -6.02 15.49
CA SER A 249 29.83 -6.95 15.55
C SER A 249 29.95 -7.89 16.76
N ARG A 250 31.12 -8.49 17.01
CA ARG A 250 31.34 -9.41 18.14
C ARG A 250 31.08 -8.72 19.47
N GLU A 251 31.55 -7.50 19.62
CA GLU A 251 31.30 -6.65 20.79
C GLU A 251 29.87 -6.10 20.86
N GLY A 252 29.07 -6.29 19.80
CA GLY A 252 27.68 -5.88 19.75
C GLY A 252 27.46 -4.38 19.60
N ALA A 253 28.48 -3.60 19.26
CA ALA A 253 28.37 -2.16 19.06
C ALA A 253 27.31 -1.81 17.99
N ILE A 254 27.14 -2.65 16.97
CA ILE A 254 26.17 -2.45 15.87
C ILE A 254 24.72 -2.85 16.21
N ASN A 255 24.48 -3.47 17.37
CA ASN A 255 23.14 -3.88 17.77
C ASN A 255 22.33 -2.67 18.25
N LEU A 256 21.03 -2.68 17.95
CA LEU A 256 20.07 -1.72 18.50
C LEU A 256 19.74 -2.11 19.95
N LYS A 257 19.98 -1.20 20.88
CA LYS A 257 19.84 -1.41 22.33
C LYS A 257 18.92 -0.39 22.96
N GLN A 258 18.34 -0.77 24.10
CA GLN A 258 17.48 0.08 24.91
C GLN A 258 17.85 -0.04 26.39
N ASP A 259 18.31 1.04 27.00
CA ASP A 259 18.42 1.13 28.46
C ASP A 259 17.03 1.33 29.06
N ILE A 260 16.43 0.22 29.50
CA ILE A 260 15.08 0.19 30.06
C ILE A 260 14.95 0.97 31.38
N ARG A 261 16.06 1.19 32.11
CA ARG A 261 16.05 1.89 33.41
C ARG A 261 15.73 3.37 33.24
N LEU A 262 16.04 3.90 32.05
CA LEU A 262 15.90 5.30 31.68
C LEU A 262 14.49 5.61 31.12
N LEU A 263 13.72 4.60 30.69
CA LEU A 263 12.43 4.79 30.00
C LEU A 263 11.37 5.53 30.85
N ASP A 264 11.34 5.31 32.17
CA ASP A 264 10.38 5.99 33.05
C ASP A 264 10.55 7.52 33.06
N ASN A 265 11.75 8.02 32.77
CA ASN A 265 12.00 9.46 32.66
C ASN A 265 11.27 10.06 31.44
N MET A 266 11.10 9.30 30.36
CA MET A 266 10.41 9.78 29.16
C MET A 266 8.94 10.07 29.44
N VAL A 267 8.30 9.25 30.29
CA VAL A 267 6.92 9.49 30.74
C VAL A 267 6.81 10.81 31.49
N LYS A 268 7.73 11.06 32.45
CA LYS A 268 7.75 12.29 33.24
C LYS A 268 7.94 13.52 32.36
N ILE A 269 8.88 13.49 31.42
CA ILE A 269 9.15 14.57 30.48
C ILE A 269 7.94 14.85 29.57
N GLY A 270 7.27 13.81 29.08
CA GLY A 270 6.07 13.95 28.25
C GLY A 270 4.92 14.62 29.00
N VAL A 271 4.70 14.22 30.25
CA VAL A 271 3.65 14.79 31.12
C VAL A 271 4.00 16.23 31.55
N ASP A 272 5.24 16.49 31.93
CA ASP A 272 5.73 17.83 32.27
C ASP A 272 5.57 18.82 31.09
N GLY A 273 5.93 18.39 29.88
CA GLY A 273 5.72 19.22 28.70
C GLY A 273 4.25 19.48 28.38
N TYR A 274 3.35 18.53 28.66
CA TYR A 274 1.90 18.78 28.58
C TYR A 274 1.45 19.84 29.59
N PHE A 275 1.94 19.82 30.83
CA PHE A 275 1.61 20.85 31.83
C PHE A 275 2.12 22.23 31.42
N ASP A 276 3.37 22.35 30.96
CA ASP A 276 3.91 23.62 30.47
C ASP A 276 3.11 24.17 29.27
N LEU A 277 2.60 23.30 28.38
CA LEU A 277 1.73 23.73 27.28
C LEU A 277 0.38 24.30 27.78
N LEU A 278 -0.20 23.73 28.84
CA LEU A 278 -1.40 24.25 29.49
C LEU A 278 -1.13 25.58 30.19
N GLU A 279 -0.07 25.68 30.99
CA GLU A 279 0.30 26.88 31.74
C GLU A 279 0.60 28.08 30.82
N ARG A 280 1.22 27.81 29.66
CA ARG A 280 1.50 28.84 28.64
C ARG A 280 0.29 29.20 27.78
N GLY A 281 -0.86 28.56 27.98
CA GLY A 281 -2.05 28.73 27.14
C GLY A 281 -1.87 28.30 25.68
N ARG A 282 -0.82 27.50 25.40
CA ARG A 282 -0.55 26.91 24.07
C ARG A 282 -1.50 25.77 23.75
N LEU A 283 -1.94 25.07 24.79
CA LEU A 283 -2.95 24.03 24.76
C LEU A 283 -4.03 24.36 25.79
N THR A 284 -5.25 23.97 25.49
CA THR A 284 -6.38 24.00 26.43
C THR A 284 -6.93 22.58 26.54
N PRO A 285 -7.44 22.16 27.71
CA PRO A 285 -7.82 20.76 27.96
C PRO A 285 -9.12 20.33 27.25
N ASP A 286 -9.75 21.23 26.49
CA ASP A 286 -10.98 21.04 25.73
C ASP A 286 -10.78 20.43 24.33
N PHE A 287 -9.61 19.85 24.04
CA PHE A 287 -9.41 19.09 22.79
C PHE A 287 -10.28 17.82 22.77
N ASP A 288 -10.60 17.32 21.58
CA ASP A 288 -11.52 16.19 21.38
C ASP A 288 -10.80 14.84 21.32
N HIS A 289 -9.60 14.80 20.74
CA HIS A 289 -8.83 13.58 20.55
C HIS A 289 -7.41 13.76 21.08
N PHE A 290 -6.92 12.75 21.83
CA PHE A 290 -5.55 12.62 22.26
C PHE A 290 -4.88 11.44 21.54
N VAL A 291 -3.95 11.76 20.63
CA VAL A 291 -3.24 10.78 19.80
C VAL A 291 -1.80 10.67 20.30
N CYS A 292 -1.52 9.65 21.09
CA CYS A 292 -0.22 9.48 21.73
C CYS A 292 0.51 8.24 21.23
N HIS A 293 1.73 8.42 20.72
CA HIS A 293 2.64 7.32 20.44
C HIS A 293 3.37 6.90 21.72
N TYR A 294 2.72 6.15 22.61
CA TYR A 294 3.33 5.72 23.88
C TYR A 294 4.09 4.39 23.79
N SER A 295 4.26 3.80 22.58
CA SER A 295 5.08 2.61 22.26
C SER A 295 4.76 1.28 22.97
N SER A 296 4.11 1.30 24.13
CA SER A 296 3.85 0.15 25.01
C SER A 296 2.65 0.46 25.90
N HIS A 297 1.71 -0.47 26.04
CA HIS A 297 0.59 -0.33 26.98
C HIS A 297 1.05 0.00 28.41
N PHE A 298 2.20 -0.53 28.83
CA PHE A 298 2.83 -0.21 30.12
C PHE A 298 2.92 1.31 30.36
N PHE A 299 3.34 2.11 29.38
CA PHE A 299 3.51 3.55 29.55
C PHE A 299 2.18 4.31 29.57
N ARG A 300 1.12 3.80 28.91
CA ARG A 300 -0.21 4.42 28.94
C ARG A 300 -0.72 4.61 30.37
N GLU A 301 -0.66 3.56 31.18
CA GLU A 301 -1.13 3.63 32.58
C GLU A 301 -0.27 4.55 33.44
N HIS A 302 1.03 4.68 33.16
CA HIS A 302 1.91 5.59 33.89
C HIS A 302 1.61 7.04 33.55
N ILE A 303 1.42 7.36 32.27
CA ILE A 303 0.98 8.69 31.81
C ILE A 303 -0.34 9.05 32.50
N ARG A 304 -1.35 8.16 32.43
CA ARG A 304 -2.67 8.40 33.03
C ARG A 304 -2.57 8.69 34.53
N LYS A 305 -1.83 7.87 35.29
CA LYS A 305 -1.66 8.08 36.74
C LYS A 305 -1.05 9.44 37.09
N LEU A 306 -0.03 9.87 36.34
CA LEU A 306 0.61 11.17 36.58
C LEU A 306 -0.33 12.33 36.24
N LEU A 307 -1.10 12.23 35.15
CA LEU A 307 -2.12 13.22 34.79
C LEU A 307 -3.22 13.32 35.86
N ASP A 308 -3.68 12.17 36.38
CA ASP A 308 -4.69 12.10 37.44
C ASP A 308 -4.19 12.73 38.75
N GLN A 309 -2.94 12.44 39.14
CA GLN A 309 -2.32 13.03 40.33
C GLN A 309 -2.16 14.55 40.25
N ALA A 310 -1.98 15.08 39.04
CA ALA A 310 -1.85 16.51 38.79
C ALA A 310 -3.19 17.24 38.56
N GLY A 311 -4.33 16.54 38.63
CA GLY A 311 -5.65 17.13 38.35
C GLY A 311 -5.85 17.52 36.88
N ALA A 312 -5.05 16.97 35.97
CA ALA A 312 -5.06 17.26 34.53
C ALA A 312 -5.41 16.01 33.70
N SER A 313 -6.27 15.15 34.25
CA SER A 313 -6.76 13.91 33.63
C SER A 313 -7.29 14.14 32.23
N ILE A 314 -6.91 13.25 31.31
CA ILE A 314 -7.49 13.18 29.96
C ILE A 314 -8.50 12.02 29.94
N PRO A 315 -9.80 12.28 29.72
CA PRO A 315 -10.82 11.24 29.69
C PRO A 315 -10.49 10.13 28.69
N GLU A 316 -10.78 8.88 29.06
CA GLU A 316 -10.37 7.68 28.31
C GLU A 316 -10.93 7.68 26.88
N GLU A 317 -12.15 8.17 26.68
CA GLU A 317 -12.82 8.27 25.40
C GLU A 317 -12.10 9.20 24.39
N LYS A 318 -11.25 10.12 24.88
CA LYS A 318 -10.43 10.97 24.01
C LYS A 318 -9.19 10.26 23.50
N TRP A 319 -8.73 9.18 24.15
CA TRP A 319 -7.51 8.50 23.76
C TRP A 319 -7.74 7.69 22.47
N PHE A 320 -6.95 7.98 21.45
CA PHE A 320 -6.93 7.19 20.23
C PHE A 320 -5.59 6.48 20.06
N THR A 321 -5.64 5.18 19.76
CA THR A 321 -4.47 4.34 19.53
C THR A 321 -4.80 3.14 18.66
N ASN A 322 -3.88 2.75 17.80
CA ASN A 322 -3.91 1.50 17.04
C ASN A 322 -2.67 0.62 17.34
N LEU A 323 -1.90 0.94 18.38
CA LEU A 323 -0.71 0.20 18.81
C LEU A 323 -0.96 -1.31 18.90
N TYR A 324 -2.11 -1.71 19.45
CA TYR A 324 -2.43 -3.11 19.71
C TYR A 324 -2.54 -3.95 18.42
N THR A 325 -3.02 -3.34 17.33
CA THR A 325 -3.31 -4.02 16.07
C THR A 325 -2.25 -3.75 14.99
N LYS A 326 -1.60 -2.58 15.01
CA LYS A 326 -0.59 -2.19 14.01
C LYS A 326 0.84 -2.46 14.48
N GLY A 327 1.06 -2.59 15.78
CA GLY A 327 2.40 -2.67 16.36
C GLY A 327 3.05 -1.31 16.58
N ASN A 328 4.25 -1.33 17.16
CA ASN A 328 5.08 -0.13 17.28
C ASN A 328 5.95 -0.02 16.04
N VAL A 329 5.59 0.90 15.14
CA VAL A 329 6.32 1.17 13.89
C VAL A 329 7.17 2.44 14.01
N GLY A 330 7.73 2.69 15.20
CA GLY A 330 8.69 3.76 15.48
C GLY A 330 8.25 5.13 14.94
N CYS A 331 9.11 5.78 14.15
CA CYS A 331 8.84 7.11 13.62
C CYS A 331 7.63 7.21 12.67
N ALA A 332 7.19 6.09 12.08
CA ALA A 332 5.99 6.04 11.25
C ALA A 332 4.69 5.99 12.07
N SER A 333 4.76 5.70 13.38
CA SER A 333 3.58 5.43 14.20
C SER A 333 2.59 6.57 14.23
N ILE A 334 3.07 7.83 14.28
CA ILE A 334 2.17 8.99 14.32
C ILE A 334 1.38 9.16 13.03
N TYR A 335 1.98 8.83 11.88
CA TYR A 335 1.30 8.86 10.59
C TYR A 335 0.24 7.75 10.51
N VAL A 336 0.58 6.53 10.95
CA VAL A 336 -0.36 5.40 10.98
C VAL A 336 -1.52 5.64 11.95
N LEU A 337 -1.26 6.27 13.09
CA LEU A 337 -2.29 6.69 14.04
C LEU A 337 -3.23 7.73 13.43
N LEU A 338 -2.67 8.80 12.86
CA LEU A 338 -3.47 9.86 12.26
C LEU A 338 -4.24 9.37 11.04
N GLU A 339 -3.66 8.50 10.20
CA GLU A 339 -4.34 7.96 9.02
C GLU A 339 -5.57 7.14 9.41
N GLU A 340 -5.45 6.26 10.40
CA GLU A 340 -6.58 5.46 10.88
C GLU A 340 -7.65 6.34 11.53
N LEU A 341 -7.27 7.33 12.35
CA LEU A 341 -8.23 8.27 12.94
C LEU A 341 -8.94 9.10 11.86
N PHE A 342 -8.19 9.60 10.87
CA PHE A 342 -8.69 10.43 9.78
C PHE A 342 -9.72 9.69 8.92
N HIS A 343 -9.52 8.39 8.67
CA HIS A 343 -10.45 7.56 7.89
C HIS A 343 -11.47 6.79 8.73
N SER A 344 -11.46 6.90 10.06
CA SER A 344 -12.36 6.15 10.95
C SER A 344 -13.82 6.61 10.94
N GLY A 345 -14.12 7.77 10.34
CA GLY A 345 -15.45 8.41 10.41
C GLY A 345 -15.77 9.03 11.77
N LYS A 346 -14.81 9.08 12.71
CA LYS A 346 -15.00 9.67 14.06
C LYS A 346 -14.77 11.18 14.12
N LEU A 347 -14.07 11.75 13.13
CA LEU A 347 -13.71 13.16 13.12
C LEU A 347 -14.85 14.03 12.61
N ARG A 348 -15.04 15.19 13.26
CA ARG A 348 -16.00 16.22 12.85
C ARG A 348 -15.30 17.57 12.69
N PRO A 349 -15.73 18.42 11.73
CA PRO A 349 -15.20 19.78 11.61
C PRO A 349 -15.27 20.55 12.93
N GLY A 350 -14.23 21.31 13.24
CA GLY A 350 -14.06 22.06 14.48
C GLY A 350 -13.39 21.28 15.62
N GLN A 351 -13.31 19.95 15.53
CA GLN A 351 -12.64 19.15 16.56
C GLN A 351 -11.13 19.39 16.59
N ARG A 352 -10.54 19.31 17.79
CA ARG A 352 -9.10 19.48 18.03
C ARG A 352 -8.45 18.16 18.38
N ILE A 353 -7.32 17.89 17.76
CA ILE A 353 -6.52 16.68 17.95
C ILE A 353 -5.18 17.08 18.55
N PHE A 354 -4.97 16.75 19.82
CA PHE A 354 -3.69 16.91 20.48
C PHE A 354 -2.86 15.63 20.31
N CYS A 355 -1.65 15.76 19.80
CA CYS A 355 -0.77 14.61 19.60
C CYS A 355 0.51 14.72 20.42
N MET A 356 0.99 13.59 20.93
CA MET A 356 2.24 13.48 21.67
C MET A 356 3.09 12.33 21.11
N VAL A 357 4.33 12.63 20.76
CA VAL A 357 5.32 11.66 20.25
C VAL A 357 6.61 11.77 21.07
N PRO A 358 6.76 10.94 22.12
CA PRO A 358 8.01 10.80 22.85
C PRO A 358 9.05 9.99 22.05
N GLU A 359 10.32 10.27 22.31
CA GLU A 359 11.46 9.56 21.74
C GLU A 359 12.48 9.20 22.82
N SER A 360 12.66 7.90 23.05
CA SER A 360 13.62 7.37 24.03
C SER A 360 15.07 7.39 23.55
N GLY A 361 15.37 7.74 22.29
CA GLY A 361 16.74 7.81 21.75
C GLY A 361 17.66 8.61 22.67
N ARG A 362 17.35 9.90 22.82
CA ARG A 362 17.93 10.76 23.85
C ARG A 362 16.95 11.85 24.31
N PHE A 363 15.76 11.39 24.71
CA PHE A 363 14.72 12.16 25.38
C PHE A 363 14.25 13.41 24.62
N ILE A 364 13.61 13.17 23.47
CA ILE A 364 12.88 14.23 22.75
C ILE A 364 11.38 14.04 23.00
N ALA A 365 10.69 15.11 23.37
CA ALA A 365 9.25 15.15 23.44
C ALA A 365 8.70 16.05 22.34
N SER A 366 7.79 15.51 21.53
CA SER A 366 7.15 16.24 20.44
C SER A 366 5.66 16.36 20.70
N TYR A 367 5.13 17.55 20.41
CA TYR A 367 3.73 17.88 20.59
C TYR A 367 3.21 18.54 19.32
N MET A 368 1.97 18.26 18.95
CA MET A 368 1.31 19.01 17.88
C MET A 368 -0.18 19.13 18.15
N LEU A 369 -0.76 20.24 17.70
CA LEU A 369 -2.18 20.48 17.74
C LEU A 369 -2.70 20.63 16.32
N LEU A 370 -3.75 19.86 16.02
CA LEU A 370 -4.44 19.88 14.75
C LEU A 370 -5.90 20.30 14.96
N THR A 371 -6.47 21.00 13.98
CA THR A 371 -7.91 21.31 13.94
C THR A 371 -8.52 20.66 12.71
N VAL A 372 -9.59 19.90 12.89
CA VAL A 372 -10.35 19.30 11.78
C VAL A 372 -11.13 20.41 11.06
N VAL A 373 -10.95 20.51 9.75
CA VAL A 373 -11.65 21.47 8.89
C VAL A 373 -12.25 20.76 7.67
N GLY A 374 -13.08 21.46 6.91
CA GLY A 374 -13.75 20.92 5.71
C GLY A 374 -15.19 20.47 6.00
N GLN A 375 -15.76 19.70 5.07
CA GLN A 375 -17.12 19.17 5.17
C GLN A 375 -17.08 17.66 5.40
N GLU A 376 -17.98 17.14 6.25
CA GLU A 376 -18.14 15.68 6.42
C GLU A 376 -18.49 15.07 5.05
N ALA A 377 -17.64 14.17 4.55
CA ALA A 377 -17.98 13.37 3.38
C ALA A 377 -19.05 12.33 3.80
N PRO A 378 -20.06 12.03 2.95
CA PRO A 378 -21.03 11.00 3.26
C PRO A 378 -20.32 9.66 3.47
N VAL A 379 -20.58 9.02 4.61
CA VAL A 379 -20.02 7.71 4.98
C VAL A 379 -20.48 6.67 3.95
N ARG A 380 -19.54 6.13 3.15
CA ARG A 380 -19.80 4.99 2.28
C ARG A 380 -19.48 3.68 3.03
N PRO A 381 -20.33 2.65 2.96
CA PRO A 381 -20.08 1.38 3.64
C PRO A 381 -18.83 0.69 3.10
N ALA A 382 -18.08 0.03 3.99
CA ALA A 382 -16.91 -0.76 3.62
C ALA A 382 -17.32 -1.96 2.75
N LEU A 383 -16.61 -2.17 1.64
CA LEU A 383 -16.89 -3.27 0.73
C LEU A 383 -16.36 -4.59 1.28
N PRO A 384 -17.03 -5.72 0.99
CA PRO A 384 -16.50 -7.04 1.30
C PRO A 384 -15.16 -7.30 0.57
N PRO A 385 -14.29 -8.18 1.08
CA PRO A 385 -13.03 -8.55 0.44
C PRO A 385 -13.26 -9.20 -0.93
N VAL A 386 -12.33 -9.00 -1.86
CA VAL A 386 -12.36 -9.64 -3.19
C VAL A 386 -12.05 -11.12 -3.02
N THR A 387 -12.93 -11.99 -3.51
CA THR A 387 -12.65 -13.43 -3.55
C THR A 387 -11.93 -13.73 -4.87
N PRO A 388 -10.78 -14.42 -4.87
CA PRO A 388 -10.08 -14.75 -6.11
C PRO A 388 -10.99 -15.55 -7.04
N ALA A 389 -11.22 -15.04 -8.25
CA ALA A 389 -11.99 -15.76 -9.25
C ALA A 389 -10.98 -16.63 -10.01
N GLY A 390 -10.77 -17.85 -9.51
CA GLY A 390 -9.80 -18.79 -10.09
C GLY A 390 -9.95 -18.97 -11.61
N PRO A 391 -8.95 -19.59 -12.27
CA PRO A 391 -8.85 -19.64 -13.72
C PRO A 391 -10.12 -20.16 -14.42
N PRO A 392 -10.43 -19.71 -15.64
CA PRO A 392 -11.51 -20.27 -16.45
C PRO A 392 -11.34 -21.79 -16.55
N ALA A 393 -12.41 -22.52 -16.24
CA ALA A 393 -12.38 -23.97 -16.36
C ALA A 393 -12.59 -24.34 -17.83
N LEU A 394 -11.73 -25.21 -18.37
CA LEU A 394 -11.92 -25.82 -19.68
C LEU A 394 -12.08 -27.33 -19.47
N GLN A 395 -13.23 -27.88 -19.84
CA GLN A 395 -13.43 -29.32 -19.88
C GLN A 395 -12.67 -29.90 -21.07
N VAL A 396 -11.65 -30.70 -20.77
CA VAL A 396 -10.82 -31.36 -21.78
C VAL A 396 -10.62 -32.82 -21.46
N ASP A 397 -10.30 -33.62 -22.48
CA ASP A 397 -9.87 -34.99 -22.26
C ASP A 397 -8.48 -34.99 -21.62
N THR A 398 -8.42 -35.32 -20.33
CA THR A 398 -7.16 -35.36 -19.58
C THR A 398 -6.27 -36.55 -19.96
N ALA A 399 -6.80 -37.54 -20.69
CA ALA A 399 -6.03 -38.62 -21.26
C ALA A 399 -5.29 -38.18 -22.54
N ASP A 400 -5.71 -37.09 -23.20
CA ASP A 400 -5.00 -36.48 -24.34
C ASP A 400 -3.84 -35.59 -23.82
N PRO A 401 -2.57 -35.96 -24.09
CA PRO A 401 -1.42 -35.21 -23.60
C PRO A 401 -1.36 -33.75 -24.10
N LEU A 402 -1.88 -33.48 -25.30
CA LEU A 402 -1.85 -32.14 -25.91
C LEU A 402 -2.88 -31.24 -25.26
N GLN A 403 -4.11 -31.72 -25.07
CA GLN A 403 -5.16 -30.97 -24.39
C GLN A 403 -4.77 -30.70 -22.93
N ALA A 404 -4.27 -31.72 -22.22
CA ALA A 404 -3.82 -31.57 -20.84
C ALA A 404 -2.64 -30.57 -20.71
N SER A 405 -1.71 -30.58 -21.68
CA SER A 405 -0.61 -29.61 -21.73
C SER A 405 -1.09 -28.19 -21.97
N LEU A 406 -2.01 -28.01 -22.93
CA LEU A 406 -2.55 -26.71 -23.28
C LEU A 406 -3.27 -26.07 -22.09
N VAL A 407 -4.19 -26.81 -21.44
CA VAL A 407 -4.94 -26.29 -20.27
C VAL A 407 -3.99 -25.89 -19.16
N ARG A 408 -3.03 -26.75 -18.77
CA ARG A 408 -2.04 -26.40 -17.72
C ARG A 408 -1.28 -25.12 -18.04
N GLN A 409 -0.87 -24.93 -19.29
CA GLN A 409 -0.11 -23.75 -19.69
C GLN A 409 -0.98 -22.50 -19.72
N LEU A 410 -2.21 -22.58 -20.23
CA LEU A 410 -3.16 -21.47 -20.21
C LEU A 410 -3.53 -21.07 -18.77
N THR A 411 -3.73 -22.04 -17.87
CA THR A 411 -3.93 -21.79 -16.44
C THR A 411 -2.76 -21.00 -15.84
N ARG A 412 -1.51 -21.32 -16.18
CA ARG A 412 -0.34 -20.54 -15.72
C ARG A 412 -0.34 -19.12 -16.27
N VAL A 413 -0.72 -18.93 -17.53
CA VAL A 413 -0.85 -17.59 -18.13
C VAL A 413 -1.92 -16.79 -17.40
N TRP A 414 -3.07 -17.41 -17.07
CA TRP A 414 -4.13 -16.76 -16.29
C TRP A 414 -3.65 -16.32 -14.91
N ILE A 415 -2.95 -17.20 -14.17
CA ILE A 415 -2.47 -16.88 -12.82
C ILE A 415 -1.51 -15.67 -12.85
N ASP A 416 -0.58 -15.61 -13.81
CA ASP A 416 0.31 -14.45 -13.97
C ASP A 416 -0.45 -13.19 -14.40
N PHE A 417 -1.45 -13.33 -15.27
CA PHE A 417 -2.32 -12.25 -15.70
C PHE A 417 -3.13 -11.66 -14.55
N GLU A 418 -3.86 -12.49 -13.78
CA GLU A 418 -4.68 -12.09 -12.64
C GLU A 418 -3.83 -11.42 -11.55
N ALA A 419 -2.66 -11.98 -11.21
CA ALA A 419 -1.76 -11.41 -10.22
C ALA A 419 -1.29 -9.98 -10.57
N ARG A 420 -1.12 -9.68 -11.86
CA ARG A 420 -0.79 -8.34 -12.35
C ARG A 420 -2.01 -7.45 -12.49
N LEU A 421 -3.17 -8.01 -12.81
CA LEU A 421 -4.42 -7.28 -12.97
C LEU A 421 -4.80 -6.51 -11.69
N HIS A 422 -4.58 -7.11 -10.51
CA HIS A 422 -4.78 -6.45 -9.22
C HIS A 422 -3.89 -5.20 -9.00
N GLN A 423 -2.78 -5.09 -9.72
CA GLN A 423 -1.85 -3.96 -9.63
C GLN A 423 -2.22 -2.82 -10.58
N VAL A 424 -3.12 -3.07 -11.53
CA VAL A 424 -3.56 -2.06 -12.51
C VAL A 424 -4.31 -0.94 -11.77
N PRO A 425 -4.00 0.36 -12.02
CA PRO A 425 -4.50 1.46 -11.20
C PRO A 425 -6.03 1.51 -11.01
N VAL A 426 -6.80 1.33 -12.08
CA VAL A 426 -8.28 1.37 -12.03
C VAL A 426 -8.85 0.19 -11.23
N VAL A 427 -8.26 -1.00 -11.38
CA VAL A 427 -8.67 -2.21 -10.65
C VAL A 427 -8.29 -2.07 -9.18
N ALA A 428 -7.07 -1.61 -8.88
CA ALA A 428 -6.62 -1.40 -7.51
C ALA A 428 -7.45 -0.33 -6.77
N ARG A 429 -7.95 0.70 -7.48
CA ARG A 429 -8.92 1.68 -6.92
C ARG A 429 -10.28 1.04 -6.66
N LEU A 430 -10.79 0.25 -7.60
CA LEU A 430 -12.03 -0.51 -7.44
C LEU A 430 -11.97 -1.46 -6.24
N GLU A 431 -10.90 -2.23 -6.07
CA GLU A 431 -10.77 -3.19 -4.98
C GLU A 431 -10.66 -2.52 -3.60
N ARG A 432 -10.07 -1.32 -3.55
CA ARG A 432 -9.93 -0.51 -2.33
C ARG A 432 -11.15 0.35 -1.98
N GLY A 433 -12.22 0.32 -2.78
CA GLY A 433 -13.39 1.15 -2.54
C GLY A 433 -13.19 2.64 -2.90
N GLN A 434 -12.23 2.93 -3.78
CA GLN A 434 -11.76 4.28 -4.11
C GLN A 434 -12.12 4.70 -5.55
N LEU A 435 -12.99 3.96 -6.25
CA LEU A 435 -13.37 4.30 -7.61
C LEU A 435 -14.26 5.55 -7.64
N THR A 436 -14.01 6.44 -8.59
CA THR A 436 -14.86 7.61 -8.87
C THR A 436 -15.74 7.40 -10.10
N VAL A 437 -16.77 8.24 -10.27
CA VAL A 437 -17.59 8.22 -11.50
C VAL A 437 -16.74 8.57 -12.72
N GLU A 438 -15.74 9.44 -12.57
CA GLU A 438 -14.83 9.80 -13.66
C GLU A 438 -13.92 8.63 -14.05
N ASP A 439 -13.40 7.87 -13.07
CA ASP A 439 -12.67 6.62 -13.36
C ASP A 439 -13.54 5.64 -14.14
N TYR A 440 -14.80 5.49 -13.75
CA TYR A 440 -15.73 4.58 -14.42
C TYR A 440 -16.05 5.05 -15.84
N ARG A 441 -16.29 6.36 -16.03
CA ARG A 441 -16.45 6.95 -17.36
C ARG A 441 -15.23 6.73 -18.25
N LEU A 442 -14.03 6.94 -17.71
CA LEU A 442 -12.78 6.72 -18.45
C LEU A 442 -12.59 5.25 -18.83
N LEU A 443 -12.94 4.33 -17.93
CA LEU A 443 -12.95 2.89 -18.20
C LEU A 443 -13.91 2.55 -19.34
N LEU A 444 -15.17 3.01 -19.28
CA LEU A 444 -16.18 2.78 -20.31
C LEU A 444 -15.77 3.33 -21.68
N LEU A 445 -15.20 4.55 -21.70
CA LEU A 445 -14.71 5.22 -22.91
C LEU A 445 -13.68 4.36 -23.65
N ASN A 446 -12.71 3.81 -22.92
CA ASN A 446 -11.63 3.01 -23.49
C ASN A 446 -12.10 1.58 -23.83
N LEU A 447 -12.86 0.93 -22.95
CA LEU A 447 -13.44 -0.40 -23.22
C LEU A 447 -14.29 -0.39 -24.49
N ARG A 448 -15.05 0.68 -24.73
CA ARG A 448 -15.90 0.78 -25.92
C ARG A 448 -15.10 0.66 -27.21
N GLN A 449 -13.91 1.26 -27.28
CA GLN A 449 -13.10 1.22 -28.50
C GLN A 449 -12.61 -0.19 -28.81
N GLN A 450 -12.26 -0.96 -27.78
CA GLN A 450 -11.87 -2.36 -27.91
C GLN A 450 -13.06 -3.25 -28.28
N VAL A 451 -14.17 -3.14 -27.55
CA VAL A 451 -15.35 -4.00 -27.72
C VAL A 451 -16.01 -3.76 -29.08
N ALA A 452 -16.02 -2.52 -29.59
CA ALA A 452 -16.52 -2.21 -30.93
C ALA A 452 -15.77 -2.95 -32.06
N GLU A 453 -14.55 -3.43 -31.78
CA GLU A 453 -13.74 -4.19 -32.73
C GLU A 453 -13.76 -5.70 -32.51
N GLY A 454 -14.28 -6.17 -31.37
CA GLY A 454 -14.46 -7.57 -31.00
C GLY A 454 -14.96 -8.43 -32.17
N ALA A 455 -16.22 -8.20 -32.55
CA ALA A 455 -16.86 -8.90 -33.65
C ALA A 455 -16.14 -8.73 -35.01
N ARG A 456 -15.43 -7.62 -35.22
CA ARG A 456 -14.75 -7.35 -36.50
C ARG A 456 -13.52 -8.23 -36.69
N TRP A 457 -12.67 -8.37 -35.68
CA TRP A 457 -11.52 -9.26 -35.79
C TRP A 457 -11.95 -10.73 -35.74
N ILE A 458 -13.02 -11.10 -35.01
CA ILE A 458 -13.57 -12.46 -35.02
C ILE A 458 -14.08 -12.82 -36.42
N ALA A 459 -14.85 -11.93 -37.06
CA ALA A 459 -15.34 -12.13 -38.43
C ALA A 459 -14.18 -12.23 -39.44
N ARG A 460 -13.12 -11.44 -39.25
CA ARG A 460 -11.90 -11.52 -40.06
C ARG A 460 -11.18 -12.85 -39.88
N ALA A 461 -11.08 -13.36 -38.66
CA ALA A 461 -10.53 -14.69 -38.41
C ALA A 461 -11.35 -15.76 -39.14
N ALA A 462 -12.67 -15.70 -39.05
CA ALA A 462 -13.57 -16.63 -39.74
C ALA A 462 -13.39 -16.64 -41.27
N SER A 463 -13.06 -15.51 -41.88
CA SER A 463 -12.83 -15.44 -43.34
C SER A 463 -11.51 -16.07 -43.79
N HIS A 464 -10.56 -16.28 -42.87
CA HIS A 464 -9.26 -16.91 -43.13
C HIS A 464 -9.19 -18.39 -42.70
N ILE A 465 -10.30 -18.96 -42.24
CA ILE A 465 -10.41 -20.40 -41.93
C ILE A 465 -10.79 -21.16 -43.20
N GLU A 466 -10.01 -22.19 -43.53
CA GLU A 466 -10.23 -23.04 -44.70
C GLU A 466 -11.51 -23.88 -44.60
N LEU A 467 -12.03 -24.32 -45.75
CA LEU A 467 -13.24 -25.15 -45.83
C LEU A 467 -13.11 -26.51 -45.14
N SER A 468 -11.88 -27.02 -45.00
CA SER A 468 -11.58 -28.25 -44.25
C SER A 468 -11.94 -28.14 -42.76
N ALA A 469 -11.97 -26.93 -42.20
CA ALA A 469 -12.32 -26.63 -40.81
C ALA A 469 -13.66 -25.88 -40.70
N PHE A 470 -14.65 -26.29 -41.50
CA PHE A 470 -15.95 -25.61 -41.64
C PHE A 470 -16.72 -25.43 -40.33
N SER A 471 -16.66 -26.41 -39.41
CA SER A 471 -17.31 -26.33 -38.10
C SER A 471 -16.78 -25.17 -37.27
N LEU A 472 -15.46 -25.00 -37.20
CA LEU A 472 -14.81 -23.89 -36.50
C LEU A 472 -15.05 -22.56 -37.18
N ARG A 473 -15.06 -22.54 -38.51
CA ARG A 473 -15.47 -21.34 -39.26
C ARG A 473 -16.86 -20.88 -38.85
N SER A 474 -17.81 -21.81 -38.75
CA SER A 474 -19.19 -21.52 -38.34
C SER A 474 -19.27 -21.04 -36.89
N LEU A 475 -18.43 -21.59 -36.01
CA LEU A 475 -18.31 -21.17 -34.61
C LEU A 475 -17.87 -19.71 -34.48
N PHE A 476 -16.82 -19.29 -35.20
CA PHE A 476 -16.35 -17.90 -35.19
C PHE A 476 -17.40 -16.94 -35.78
N ILE A 477 -18.11 -17.33 -36.85
CA ILE A 477 -19.19 -16.50 -37.43
C ILE A 477 -20.31 -16.30 -36.40
N THR A 478 -20.70 -17.36 -35.71
CA THR A 478 -21.76 -17.33 -34.70
C THR A 478 -21.34 -16.43 -33.53
N HIS A 479 -20.09 -16.56 -33.08
CA HIS A 479 -19.54 -15.72 -32.02
C HIS A 479 -19.49 -14.24 -32.43
N ALA A 480 -18.98 -13.91 -33.63
CA ALA A 480 -18.97 -12.54 -34.13
C ALA A 480 -20.37 -11.92 -34.19
N ARG A 481 -21.39 -12.71 -34.55
CA ARG A 481 -22.79 -12.27 -34.58
C ARG A 481 -23.34 -12.00 -33.19
N GLU A 482 -22.91 -12.73 -32.16
CA GLU A 482 -23.40 -12.49 -30.80
C GLU A 482 -22.80 -11.21 -30.20
N GLU A 483 -21.50 -10.99 -30.42
CA GLU A 483 -20.75 -9.87 -29.83
C GLU A 483 -20.92 -8.50 -30.54
N HIS A 484 -21.47 -8.48 -31.76
CA HIS A 484 -21.41 -7.28 -32.61
C HIS A 484 -22.15 -6.03 -32.09
N ARG A 485 -22.88 -6.13 -30.97
CA ARG A 485 -23.65 -5.02 -30.38
C ARG A 485 -23.25 -4.67 -28.96
N ASP A 486 -22.29 -5.37 -28.36
CA ASP A 486 -22.04 -5.21 -26.92
C ASP A 486 -21.46 -3.84 -26.57
N PHE A 487 -20.74 -3.21 -27.51
CA PHE A 487 -20.31 -1.82 -27.39
C PHE A 487 -21.47 -0.84 -27.17
N GLN A 488 -22.70 -1.16 -27.60
CA GLN A 488 -23.88 -0.33 -27.37
C GLN A 488 -24.33 -0.34 -25.91
N MET A 489 -23.98 -1.38 -25.13
CA MET A 489 -24.21 -1.37 -23.67
C MET A 489 -23.25 -0.39 -23.00
N LEU A 490 -21.98 -0.38 -23.41
CA LEU A 490 -20.99 0.59 -22.92
C LEU A 490 -21.39 2.05 -23.22
N GLU A 491 -21.92 2.31 -24.42
CA GLU A 491 -22.45 3.64 -24.77
C GLU A 491 -23.63 4.05 -23.88
N ARG A 492 -24.53 3.11 -23.56
CA ARG A 492 -25.67 3.35 -22.65
C ARG A 492 -25.22 3.58 -21.21
N ASP A 493 -24.35 2.72 -20.70
CA ASP A 493 -23.78 2.84 -19.35
C ASP A 493 -23.07 4.20 -19.22
N TYR A 494 -22.26 4.60 -20.21
CA TYR A 494 -21.51 5.87 -20.21
C TYR A 494 -22.43 7.09 -20.14
N VAL A 495 -23.48 7.12 -20.98
CA VAL A 495 -24.47 8.21 -20.96
C VAL A 495 -25.23 8.23 -19.63
N SER A 496 -25.57 7.07 -19.09
CA SER A 496 -26.33 6.94 -17.84
C SER A 496 -25.61 7.49 -16.61
N VAL A 497 -24.28 7.60 -16.65
CA VAL A 497 -23.44 8.15 -15.57
C VAL A 497 -22.92 9.57 -15.87
N GLY A 498 -23.57 10.29 -16.79
CA GLY A 498 -23.29 11.69 -17.09
C GLY A 498 -22.33 11.94 -18.26
N GLY A 499 -21.98 10.89 -19.01
CA GLY A 499 -21.25 10.98 -20.27
C GLY A 499 -22.06 11.56 -21.42
N LYS A 500 -21.39 12.20 -22.39
CA LYS A 500 -22.04 12.56 -23.66
C LYS A 500 -21.81 11.45 -24.68
N LEU A 501 -22.86 11.07 -25.40
CA LEU A 501 -22.78 10.02 -26.41
C LEU A 501 -21.70 10.31 -27.48
N GLU A 502 -21.58 11.58 -27.87
CA GLU A 502 -20.59 12.03 -28.85
C GLU A 502 -19.14 11.79 -28.36
N ASP A 503 -18.86 12.00 -27.08
CA ASP A 503 -17.52 11.83 -26.50
C ASP A 503 -17.07 10.36 -26.60
N ILE A 504 -17.97 9.40 -26.30
CA ILE A 504 -17.64 7.97 -26.37
C ILE A 504 -17.58 7.43 -27.80
N GLN A 505 -18.39 7.97 -28.71
CA GLN A 505 -18.36 7.59 -30.12
C GLN A 505 -17.11 8.10 -30.84
N ASN A 506 -16.63 9.29 -30.48
CA ASN A 506 -15.44 9.92 -31.05
C ASN A 506 -14.16 9.66 -30.24
N GLY A 507 -14.24 8.86 -29.16
CA GLY A 507 -13.10 8.50 -28.33
C GLY A 507 -11.98 7.84 -29.12
N GLN A 508 -10.74 8.24 -28.84
CA GLN A 508 -9.56 7.59 -29.41
C GLN A 508 -9.13 6.39 -28.56
N LYS A 509 -8.57 5.38 -29.21
CA LYS A 509 -7.95 4.23 -28.52
C LYS A 509 -6.72 4.73 -27.77
N ASN A 510 -6.61 4.38 -26.49
CA ASN A 510 -5.35 4.57 -25.80
C ASN A 510 -4.24 3.70 -26.40
N VAL A 511 -2.98 3.99 -26.06
CA VAL A 511 -1.80 3.28 -26.60
C VAL A 511 -1.89 1.76 -26.42
N GLY A 512 -2.47 1.28 -25.32
CA GLY A 512 -2.67 -0.16 -25.06
C GLY A 512 -3.76 -0.78 -25.92
N SER A 513 -4.89 -0.09 -26.10
CA SER A 513 -6.00 -0.49 -26.98
C SER A 513 -5.54 -0.52 -28.44
N GLU A 514 -4.71 0.44 -28.86
CA GLU A 514 -4.13 0.50 -30.21
C GLU A 514 -3.24 -0.73 -30.46
N ALA A 515 -2.36 -1.04 -29.50
CA ALA A 515 -1.48 -2.21 -29.57
C ALA A 515 -2.25 -3.54 -29.56
N LEU A 516 -3.26 -3.68 -28.68
CA LEU A 516 -4.11 -4.86 -28.60
C LEU A 516 -4.90 -5.05 -29.91
N SER A 517 -5.55 -4.00 -30.40
CA SER A 517 -6.27 -3.99 -31.68
C SER A 517 -5.37 -4.42 -32.84
N ALA A 518 -4.22 -3.78 -33.00
CA ALA A 518 -3.29 -4.06 -34.09
C ALA A 518 -2.83 -5.53 -34.06
N TRP A 519 -2.50 -6.04 -32.86
CA TRP A 519 -2.14 -7.44 -32.66
C TRP A 519 -3.29 -8.39 -33.04
N MET A 520 -4.50 -8.15 -32.55
CA MET A 520 -5.66 -9.01 -32.80
C MET A 520 -6.02 -9.08 -34.29
N PHE A 521 -6.05 -7.94 -34.99
CA PHE A 521 -6.31 -7.91 -36.44
C PHE A 521 -5.18 -8.55 -37.24
N GLN A 522 -3.92 -8.39 -36.83
CA GLN A 522 -2.78 -9.04 -37.49
C GLN A 522 -2.87 -10.56 -37.36
N ARG A 523 -3.17 -11.08 -36.17
CA ARG A 523 -3.36 -12.53 -35.92
C ARG A 523 -4.57 -13.07 -36.67
N ALA A 524 -5.69 -12.36 -36.65
CA ALA A 524 -6.92 -12.74 -37.36
C ALA A 524 -6.77 -12.77 -38.89
N SER A 525 -5.72 -12.15 -39.44
CA SER A 525 -5.43 -12.17 -40.88
C SER A 525 -4.56 -13.34 -41.32
N GLN A 526 -4.07 -14.15 -40.37
CA GLN A 526 -3.21 -15.29 -40.71
C GLN A 526 -4.07 -16.45 -41.24
N PRO A 527 -3.55 -17.28 -42.16
CA PRO A 527 -4.24 -18.51 -42.56
C PRO A 527 -4.52 -19.41 -41.35
N ASN A 528 -5.76 -19.89 -41.22
CA ASN A 528 -6.20 -20.75 -40.12
C ASN A 528 -5.74 -20.22 -38.74
N PRO A 529 -6.25 -19.07 -38.28
CA PRO A 529 -5.76 -18.37 -37.08
C PRO A 529 -6.26 -19.03 -35.78
N PHE A 530 -6.17 -20.35 -35.68
CA PHE A 530 -6.65 -21.16 -34.55
C PHE A 530 -5.95 -20.81 -33.23
N ASP A 531 -4.77 -20.19 -33.27
CA ASP A 531 -4.12 -19.70 -32.06
C ASP A 531 -4.87 -18.55 -31.35
N LEU A 532 -5.85 -17.92 -32.01
CA LEU A 532 -6.77 -16.96 -31.38
C LEU A 532 -7.62 -17.58 -30.26
N MET A 533 -7.70 -18.91 -30.17
CA MET A 533 -8.21 -19.61 -28.98
C MET A 533 -7.54 -19.12 -27.70
N GLY A 534 -6.24 -18.80 -27.75
CA GLY A 534 -5.51 -18.28 -26.59
C GLY A 534 -5.91 -16.85 -26.23
N ALA A 535 -6.26 -16.03 -27.22
CA ALA A 535 -6.79 -14.69 -26.98
C ALA A 535 -8.20 -14.75 -26.39
N MET A 536 -9.07 -15.60 -26.94
CA MET A 536 -10.42 -15.85 -26.41
C MET A 536 -10.37 -16.33 -24.96
N PHE A 537 -9.46 -17.26 -24.62
CA PHE A 537 -9.29 -17.72 -23.23
C PHE A 537 -9.05 -16.56 -22.24
N ILE A 538 -8.30 -15.54 -22.64
CA ILE A 538 -8.04 -14.37 -21.78
C ILE A 538 -9.24 -13.43 -21.74
N ILE A 539 -9.82 -13.09 -22.90
CA ILE A 539 -10.89 -12.09 -23.02
C ILE A 539 -12.19 -12.62 -22.41
N GLU A 540 -12.66 -13.79 -22.85
CA GLU A 540 -13.89 -14.43 -22.33
C GLU A 540 -13.71 -14.88 -20.87
N GLY A 541 -12.48 -15.27 -20.51
CA GLY A 541 -12.14 -15.58 -19.13
C GLY A 541 -12.34 -14.37 -18.21
N LEU A 542 -11.93 -13.17 -18.65
CA LEU A 542 -12.10 -11.94 -17.87
C LEU A 542 -13.59 -11.59 -17.70
N GLY A 543 -14.36 -11.73 -18.78
CA GLY A 543 -15.80 -11.56 -18.76
C GLY A 543 -16.49 -12.49 -17.76
N SER A 544 -16.34 -13.80 -17.94
CA SER A 544 -16.98 -14.83 -17.11
C SER A 544 -16.53 -14.85 -15.64
N ARG A 545 -15.26 -14.55 -15.34
CA ARG A 545 -14.71 -14.65 -13.97
C ARG A 545 -14.77 -13.35 -13.18
N LEU A 546 -14.54 -12.21 -13.83
CA LEU A 546 -14.26 -10.95 -13.14
C LEU A 546 -15.31 -9.87 -13.39
N ALA A 547 -15.92 -9.83 -14.59
CA ALA A 547 -16.76 -8.70 -14.99
C ALA A 547 -17.94 -8.48 -14.05
N ARG A 548 -18.65 -9.54 -13.64
CA ARG A 548 -19.78 -9.40 -12.70
C ARG A 548 -19.35 -8.82 -11.35
N GLY A 549 -18.27 -9.36 -10.77
CA GLY A 549 -17.75 -8.89 -9.48
C GLY A 549 -17.28 -7.43 -9.56
N TRP A 550 -16.73 -7.01 -10.70
CA TRP A 550 -16.42 -5.61 -10.95
C TRP A 550 -17.69 -4.77 -11.08
N GLY A 551 -18.68 -5.20 -11.87
CA GLY A 551 -19.94 -4.50 -12.06
C GLY A 551 -20.70 -4.25 -10.75
N GLU A 552 -20.84 -5.28 -9.91
CA GLU A 552 -21.48 -5.18 -8.59
C GLU A 552 -20.71 -4.20 -7.67
N ARG A 553 -19.38 -4.25 -7.66
CA ARG A 553 -18.57 -3.31 -6.87
C ARG A 553 -18.64 -1.87 -7.36
N ILE A 554 -18.62 -1.65 -8.68
CA ILE A 554 -18.76 -0.32 -9.27
C ILE A 554 -20.12 0.26 -8.89
N ARG A 555 -21.18 -0.54 -9.06
CA ARG A 555 -22.54 -0.18 -8.67
C ARG A 555 -22.62 0.24 -7.21
N ASP A 556 -22.11 -0.60 -6.31
CA ASP A 556 -22.20 -0.38 -4.88
C ASP A 556 -21.35 0.82 -4.43
N GLN A 557 -20.15 1.00 -5.00
CA GLN A 557 -19.27 2.13 -4.68
C GLN A 557 -19.82 3.47 -5.12
N LEU A 558 -20.37 3.51 -6.33
CA LEU A 558 -20.78 4.75 -6.98
C LEU A 558 -22.25 5.06 -6.71
N GLY A 559 -23.00 4.17 -6.04
CA GLY A 559 -24.43 4.32 -5.78
C GLY A 559 -25.27 4.29 -7.06
N LEU A 560 -24.88 3.43 -8.02
CA LEU A 560 -25.53 3.31 -9.32
C LEU A 560 -26.60 2.22 -9.32
N ALA A 561 -27.47 2.22 -10.32
CA ALA A 561 -28.39 1.12 -10.60
C ALA A 561 -27.73 0.05 -11.49
N ASP A 562 -28.25 -1.19 -11.46
CA ASP A 562 -27.81 -2.28 -12.35
C ASP A 562 -27.83 -1.88 -13.83
N SER A 563 -28.80 -1.04 -14.24
CA SER A 563 -28.92 -0.53 -15.61
C SER A 563 -27.79 0.42 -16.03
N GLN A 564 -26.97 0.87 -15.09
CA GLN A 564 -25.84 1.79 -15.33
C GLN A 564 -24.49 1.06 -15.32
N VAL A 565 -24.48 -0.24 -15.01
CA VAL A 565 -23.32 -1.14 -15.06
C VAL A 565 -23.63 -2.39 -15.89
N SER A 566 -24.56 -2.24 -16.84
CA SER A 566 -25.24 -3.36 -17.50
C SER A 566 -24.28 -4.22 -18.32
N PHE A 567 -23.27 -3.62 -18.95
CA PHE A 567 -22.26 -4.34 -19.73
C PHE A 567 -21.51 -5.37 -18.87
N LEU A 568 -21.03 -4.95 -17.70
CA LEU A 568 -20.24 -5.81 -16.80
C LEU A 568 -21.08 -6.92 -16.16
N LEU A 569 -22.34 -6.61 -15.82
CA LEU A 569 -23.26 -7.62 -15.28
C LEU A 569 -23.67 -8.65 -16.34
N TYR A 570 -23.85 -8.21 -17.60
CA TYR A 570 -24.21 -9.09 -18.72
C TYR A 570 -23.11 -10.09 -19.06
N HIS A 571 -21.88 -9.62 -19.30
CA HIS A 571 -20.75 -10.47 -19.70
C HIS A 571 -20.31 -11.46 -18.61
N GLY A 572 -20.56 -11.17 -17.34
CA GLY A 572 -20.34 -12.15 -16.28
C GLY A 572 -21.32 -13.33 -16.25
N SER A 573 -22.43 -13.28 -17.01
CA SER A 573 -23.43 -14.37 -17.08
C SER A 573 -23.51 -15.06 -18.44
N ASN A 574 -23.16 -14.38 -19.53
CA ASN A 574 -23.27 -14.93 -20.89
C ASN A 574 -21.96 -15.52 -21.43
N ASP A 575 -20.79 -15.10 -20.92
CA ASP A 575 -19.49 -15.53 -21.44
C ASP A 575 -19.14 -16.98 -21.06
N GLU A 576 -19.88 -17.61 -20.14
CA GLU A 576 -19.80 -19.06 -19.91
C GLU A 576 -20.09 -19.84 -21.20
N SER A 577 -21.07 -19.39 -21.99
CA SER A 577 -21.40 -20.00 -23.28
C SER A 577 -20.32 -19.80 -24.36
N HIS A 578 -19.41 -18.84 -24.18
CA HIS A 578 -18.30 -18.57 -25.09
C HIS A 578 -17.09 -19.45 -24.78
N LEU A 579 -16.90 -19.78 -23.51
CA LEU A 579 -15.91 -20.77 -23.09
C LEU A 579 -16.28 -22.17 -23.60
N ASP A 580 -17.56 -22.55 -23.66
CA ASP A 580 -18.01 -23.81 -24.27
C ASP A 580 -17.60 -23.93 -25.75
N LYS A 581 -17.60 -22.80 -26.49
CA LYS A 581 -17.14 -22.74 -27.88
C LYS A 581 -15.63 -22.98 -27.95
N LEU A 582 -14.87 -22.40 -27.03
CA LEU A 582 -13.43 -22.62 -26.92
C LEU A 582 -13.12 -24.09 -26.59
N GLU A 583 -13.88 -24.72 -25.69
CA GLU A 583 -13.78 -26.16 -25.40
C GLU A 583 -14.02 -27.01 -26.65
N THR A 584 -15.08 -26.71 -27.39
CA THR A 584 -15.39 -27.39 -28.66
C THR A 584 -14.24 -27.28 -29.67
N ALA A 585 -13.57 -26.12 -29.72
CA ALA A 585 -12.44 -25.88 -30.60
C ALA A 585 -11.17 -26.63 -30.16
N VAL A 586 -10.92 -26.72 -28.85
CA VAL A 586 -9.81 -27.50 -28.27
C VAL A 586 -10.01 -29.00 -28.52
N GLN A 587 -11.26 -29.48 -28.47
CA GLN A 587 -11.63 -30.88 -28.68
C GLN A 587 -11.82 -31.27 -30.16
N SER A 588 -11.64 -30.35 -31.11
CA SER A 588 -11.94 -30.59 -32.53
C SER A 588 -10.93 -31.51 -33.26
N GLY A 589 -9.94 -32.05 -32.55
CA GLY A 589 -8.88 -32.89 -33.12
C GLY A 589 -7.80 -32.15 -33.92
N LEU A 590 -7.76 -30.81 -33.85
CA LEU A 590 -6.78 -30.00 -34.59
C LEU A 590 -5.46 -29.76 -33.85
N LEU A 591 -5.36 -30.15 -32.59
CA LEU A 591 -4.20 -29.86 -31.78
C LEU A 591 -2.97 -30.61 -32.29
N THR A 592 -1.89 -29.83 -32.43
CA THR A 592 -0.52 -30.31 -32.62
C THR A 592 0.35 -29.60 -31.59
N GLU A 593 1.53 -30.13 -31.26
CA GLU A 593 2.46 -29.47 -30.34
C GLU A 593 2.75 -28.02 -30.76
N ALA A 594 2.99 -27.80 -32.06
CA ALA A 594 3.22 -26.47 -32.63
C ALA A 594 2.01 -25.54 -32.48
N LEU A 595 0.79 -26.05 -32.61
CA LEU A 595 -0.42 -25.25 -32.39
C LEU A 595 -0.59 -24.89 -30.90
N VAL A 596 -0.34 -25.84 -29.99
CA VAL A 596 -0.39 -25.58 -28.53
C VAL A 596 0.57 -24.47 -28.15
N GLU A 597 1.82 -24.51 -28.63
CA GLU A 597 2.80 -23.44 -28.38
C GLU A 597 2.33 -22.07 -28.89
N ARG A 598 1.74 -22.04 -30.10
CA ARG A 598 1.18 -20.82 -30.67
C ARG A 598 0.00 -20.28 -29.86
N VAL A 599 -0.94 -21.13 -29.45
CA VAL A 599 -2.09 -20.76 -28.62
C VAL A 599 -1.62 -20.15 -27.30
N VAL A 600 -0.67 -20.79 -26.62
CA VAL A 600 -0.11 -20.29 -25.35
C VAL A 600 0.62 -18.96 -25.55
N LYS A 601 1.40 -18.81 -26.64
CA LYS A 601 2.05 -17.54 -26.97
C LYS A 601 1.04 -16.44 -27.23
N THR A 602 -0.02 -16.70 -27.98
CA THR A 602 -1.09 -15.74 -28.26
C THR A 602 -1.83 -15.34 -26.98
N ALA A 603 -2.07 -16.27 -26.05
CA ALA A 603 -2.62 -15.97 -24.74
C ALA A 603 -1.70 -15.03 -23.93
N LYS A 604 -0.39 -15.32 -23.86
CA LYS A 604 0.59 -14.47 -23.14
C LYS A 604 0.65 -13.05 -23.68
N VAL A 605 0.69 -12.90 -25.01
CA VAL A 605 0.73 -11.57 -25.64
C VAL A 605 -0.57 -10.83 -25.41
N THR A 606 -1.72 -11.50 -25.58
CA THR A 606 -3.04 -10.90 -25.37
C THR A 606 -3.20 -10.44 -23.92
N ALA A 607 -2.85 -11.27 -22.94
CA ALA A 607 -2.86 -10.91 -21.52
C ALA A 607 -2.02 -9.66 -21.24
N ARG A 608 -0.81 -9.56 -21.82
CA ARG A 608 0.06 -8.41 -21.60
C ARG A 608 -0.49 -7.13 -22.23
N LEU A 609 -1.05 -7.22 -23.43
CA LEU A 609 -1.63 -6.07 -24.13
C LEU A 609 -2.95 -5.63 -23.47
N TYR A 610 -3.73 -6.56 -22.93
CA TYR A 610 -4.95 -6.24 -22.17
C TYR A 610 -4.62 -5.52 -20.85
N LEU A 611 -3.56 -5.93 -20.15
CA LEU A 611 -3.05 -5.17 -19.00
C LEU A 611 -2.65 -3.75 -19.41
N LEU A 612 -1.86 -3.63 -20.48
CA LEU A 612 -1.43 -2.32 -20.98
C LEU A 612 -2.62 -1.42 -21.34
N GLN A 613 -3.67 -1.96 -21.95
CA GLN A 613 -4.91 -1.23 -22.21
C GLN A 613 -5.51 -0.61 -20.94
N LEU A 614 -5.55 -1.36 -19.83
CA LEU A 614 -6.13 -0.88 -18.57
C LEU A 614 -5.14 -0.02 -17.75
N GLU A 615 -3.84 -0.21 -17.92
CA GLU A 615 -2.79 0.63 -17.32
C GLU A 615 -2.81 2.05 -17.93
N GLU A 616 -3.16 2.17 -19.21
CA GLU A 616 -3.04 3.38 -20.01
C GLU A 616 -4.38 4.10 -20.25
N LEU A 617 -5.35 3.96 -19.35
CA LEU A 617 -6.65 4.63 -19.49
C LEU A 617 -6.47 6.15 -19.68
N GLY A 618 -6.93 6.68 -20.81
CA GLY A 618 -6.85 8.09 -21.15
C GLY A 618 -5.53 8.55 -21.80
N ASN A 619 -4.54 7.67 -21.98
CA ASN A 619 -3.29 7.97 -22.66
C ASN A 619 -3.42 7.68 -24.18
N VAL A 620 -3.82 8.69 -24.94
CA VAL A 620 -4.09 8.64 -26.40
C VAL A 620 -2.97 9.21 -27.25
#